data_AF-A0A8B8N3D9-F1
#
_entry.id   AF-A0A8B8N3D9-F1
#
_cell.length_a   1.000
_cell.length_b   1.000
_cell.length_c   1.000
_cell.angle_alpha   90.00
_cell.angle_beta   90.00
_cell.angle_gamma   90.00
#
_symmetry.space_group_name_H-M   'P 1'
#
loop_
_entity.id
_entity.type
_entity.pdbx_description
1 polymer ?
#
loop_
_entity_poly.entity_id
_entity_poly.type
_entity_poly.pdbx_seq_one_letter_code
_entity_poly.pdbx_strand_id
1 'polypeptide(L)'
;MSPGIFTRALSDCQAQVQFLGLKWMDFSHMDNLSKIWPDNPQETLTFDSLLEVKVKNCESLENLFPYWVATSLTQLGKLRVESCRIEEIVANGDDTRPSNIAQVLFPKLTSLVLHDMTRLKTFCPHLPTLNWQFLKELRVTHCDKLNMLSFAASMSKWTQRDDQQDLSNQEAHSSFERDFPNLKRLLLVAKDIQMIQNGKFPDDIFGKPKALTLACFHDEKSTFPPGFLLERFQNMESLEIFYSSFEDIFPAGGIVDEGKHPVLESSRKLKLSKLHKLKRVWRKDCSVSKILWSIETLEVRDCPELTILFPAVTSF
;
A
#
# COMPACT_ATOMS: atom_id res chain seq x y z
N MET A 1 -46.38 -13.18 -50.92
CA MET A 1 -46.47 -11.71 -50.74
C MET A 1 -47.03 -11.45 -49.35
N SER A 2 -46.47 -10.44 -48.69
CA SER A 2 -46.23 -10.32 -47.25
C SER A 2 -47.46 -10.19 -46.34
N PRO A 3 -47.42 -10.74 -45.11
CA PRO A 3 -48.14 -10.20 -43.97
C PRO A 3 -47.37 -9.02 -43.37
N GLY A 4 -48.11 -7.95 -43.10
CA GLY A 4 -47.60 -6.65 -42.67
C GLY A 4 -46.94 -6.64 -41.30
N ILE A 5 -46.08 -5.65 -41.17
CA ILE A 5 -45.26 -5.27 -40.03
C ILE A 5 -46.16 -4.85 -38.86
N PHE A 6 -46.23 -5.67 -37.82
CA PHE A 6 -46.59 -5.24 -36.47
C PHE A 6 -45.58 -5.84 -35.50
N THR A 7 -44.45 -5.15 -35.33
CA THR A 7 -43.64 -5.10 -34.10
C THR A 7 -42.49 -4.14 -34.34
N ARG A 8 -42.76 -2.84 -34.19
CA ARG A 8 -41.74 -1.81 -34.08
C ARG A 8 -42.15 -0.84 -32.99
N ALA A 9 -41.86 -1.23 -31.74
CA ALA A 9 -41.73 -0.35 -30.58
C ALA A 9 -41.24 -1.17 -29.37
N LEU A 10 -40.01 -1.69 -29.46
CA LEU A 10 -39.15 -1.89 -28.29
C LEU A 10 -37.85 -1.12 -28.58
N SER A 11 -38.00 0.19 -28.82
CA SER A 11 -36.90 1.13 -28.86
C SER A 11 -36.82 1.83 -27.50
N ASP A 12 -35.64 1.75 -26.90
CA ASP A 12 -35.10 2.69 -25.93
C ASP A 12 -35.85 2.88 -24.61
N CYS A 13 -35.55 2.00 -23.67
CA CYS A 13 -35.28 2.41 -22.31
C CYS A 13 -33.78 2.22 -22.04
N GLN A 14 -32.93 3.10 -22.56
CA GLN A 14 -31.61 3.33 -21.94
C GLN A 14 -31.86 4.04 -20.62
N ALA A 15 -32.24 3.26 -19.60
CA ALA A 15 -32.35 3.77 -18.25
C ALA A 15 -30.95 4.17 -17.77
N GLN A 16 -30.74 5.46 -17.56
CA GLN A 16 -29.54 5.98 -16.88
C GLN A 16 -29.56 5.47 -15.43
N VAL A 17 -28.78 4.44 -15.13
CA VAL A 17 -28.65 3.95 -13.76
C VAL A 17 -27.53 4.74 -13.08
N GLN A 18 -27.84 5.90 -12.52
CA GLN A 18 -26.86 6.69 -11.78
C GLN A 18 -26.84 6.28 -10.30
N PHE A 19 -25.67 5.87 -9.81
CA PHE A 19 -25.46 5.61 -8.39
C PHE A 19 -24.96 6.86 -7.66
N LEU A 20 -25.74 7.96 -7.72
CA LEU A 20 -25.34 9.26 -7.18
C LEU A 20 -25.02 9.25 -5.68
N GLY A 21 -25.61 8.33 -4.91
CA GLY A 21 -25.42 8.22 -3.46
C GLY A 21 -24.47 7.10 -3.01
N LEU A 22 -23.92 6.30 -3.93
CA LEU A 22 -23.14 5.13 -3.55
C LEU A 22 -21.74 5.54 -3.08
N LYS A 23 -21.47 5.35 -1.78
CA LYS A 23 -20.21 5.78 -1.14
C LYS A 23 -19.25 4.63 -0.81
N TRP A 24 -19.76 3.41 -0.64
CA TRP A 24 -18.96 2.26 -0.27
C TRP A 24 -19.47 0.99 -0.96
N MET A 25 -18.56 0.21 -1.54
CA MET A 25 -18.76 -1.19 -1.93
C MET A 25 -17.91 -2.15 -1.08
N ASP A 26 -18.52 -3.21 -0.54
CA ASP A 26 -17.82 -4.32 0.15
C ASP A 26 -18.24 -5.66 -0.46
N PHE A 27 -17.31 -6.35 -1.09
CA PHE A 27 -17.48 -7.70 -1.63
C PHE A 27 -16.63 -8.67 -0.84
N SER A 28 -17.25 -9.68 -0.23
CA SER A 28 -16.55 -10.64 0.62
C SER A 28 -17.04 -12.06 0.29
N HIS A 29 -16.12 -13.00 0.03
CA HIS A 29 -16.44 -14.41 -0.23
C HIS A 29 -17.35 -14.64 -1.46
N MET A 30 -17.12 -13.88 -2.53
CA MET A 30 -17.92 -13.93 -3.76
C MET A 30 -17.27 -14.84 -4.81
N ASP A 31 -17.19 -16.14 -4.53
CA ASP A 31 -16.41 -17.09 -5.33
C ASP A 31 -16.94 -17.32 -6.76
N ASN A 32 -18.19 -16.97 -7.05
CA ASN A 32 -18.77 -17.04 -8.40
C ASN A 32 -18.78 -15.69 -9.13
N LEU A 33 -18.38 -14.60 -8.48
CA LEU A 33 -18.40 -13.27 -9.07
C LEU A 33 -17.14 -13.07 -9.92
N SER A 34 -17.27 -13.17 -11.24
CA SER A 34 -16.16 -12.96 -12.17
C SER A 34 -15.96 -11.51 -12.58
N LYS A 35 -17.03 -10.71 -12.60
CA LYS A 35 -17.02 -9.29 -13.00
C LYS A 35 -17.97 -8.48 -12.10
N ILE A 36 -17.53 -7.28 -11.70
CA ILE A 36 -18.36 -6.32 -10.94
C ILE A 36 -19.09 -5.36 -11.90
N TRP A 37 -18.48 -5.09 -13.05
CA TRP A 37 -18.90 -4.06 -13.99
C TRP A 37 -19.32 -4.70 -15.33
N PRO A 38 -20.23 -4.06 -16.09
CA PRO A 38 -20.56 -4.51 -17.43
C PRO A 38 -19.37 -4.36 -18.38
N ASP A 39 -19.31 -5.22 -19.40
CA ASP A 39 -18.22 -5.25 -20.38
C ASP A 39 -18.14 -3.97 -21.24
N ASN A 40 -19.29 -3.34 -21.50
CA ASN A 40 -19.34 -2.14 -22.33
C ASN A 40 -19.40 -0.87 -21.46
N PRO A 41 -18.59 0.15 -21.79
CA PRO A 41 -18.74 1.47 -21.18
C PRO A 41 -20.14 1.99 -21.50
N GLN A 42 -21.00 2.06 -20.50
CA GLN A 42 -22.22 2.83 -20.57
C GLN A 42 -21.81 4.27 -20.32
N GLU A 43 -21.92 5.16 -21.31
CA GLU A 43 -21.55 6.59 -21.23
C GLU A 43 -22.22 7.34 -20.05
N THR A 44 -23.18 6.70 -19.38
CA THR A 44 -24.02 7.28 -18.32
C THR A 44 -23.74 6.73 -16.92
N LEU A 45 -22.86 5.72 -16.77
CA LEU A 45 -22.48 5.18 -15.45
C LEU A 45 -21.34 6.00 -14.86
N THR A 46 -21.65 6.87 -13.90
CA THR A 46 -20.65 7.58 -13.09
C THR A 46 -20.69 7.15 -11.63
N PHE A 47 -19.52 7.13 -11.00
CA PHE A 47 -19.33 6.73 -9.61
C PHE A 47 -18.64 7.85 -8.82
N ASP A 48 -19.05 9.09 -9.10
CA ASP A 48 -18.44 10.30 -8.54
C ASP A 48 -18.60 10.44 -7.02
N SER A 49 -19.46 9.63 -6.39
CA SER A 49 -19.64 9.64 -4.93
C SER A 49 -18.93 8.49 -4.22
N LEU A 50 -18.29 7.56 -4.95
CA LEU A 50 -17.69 6.37 -4.35
C LEU A 50 -16.40 6.73 -3.62
N LEU A 51 -16.38 6.46 -2.31
CA LEU A 51 -15.28 6.82 -1.41
C LEU A 51 -14.42 5.62 -1.01
N GLU A 52 -15.02 4.43 -0.90
CA GLU A 52 -14.35 3.24 -0.38
C GLU A 52 -14.75 1.97 -1.16
N VAL A 53 -13.76 1.18 -1.55
CA VAL A 53 -13.97 -0.15 -2.15
C VAL A 53 -13.17 -1.17 -1.35
N LYS A 54 -13.86 -2.20 -0.88
CA LYS A 54 -13.27 -3.34 -0.18
C LYS A 54 -13.66 -4.63 -0.89
N VAL A 55 -12.67 -5.45 -1.23
CA VAL A 55 -12.86 -6.77 -1.84
C VAL A 55 -12.02 -7.78 -1.07
N LYS A 56 -12.63 -8.88 -0.65
CA LYS A 56 -11.98 -9.91 0.15
C LYS A 56 -12.42 -11.29 -0.30
N ASN A 57 -11.48 -12.23 -0.45
CA ASN A 57 -11.79 -13.63 -0.74
C ASN A 57 -12.72 -13.78 -1.97
N CYS A 58 -12.40 -13.13 -3.08
CA CYS A 58 -13.17 -13.22 -4.33
C CYS A 58 -12.29 -13.88 -5.39
N GLU A 59 -12.28 -15.22 -5.45
CA GLU A 59 -11.30 -15.97 -6.23
C GLU A 59 -11.55 -15.98 -7.74
N SER A 60 -12.81 -15.81 -8.17
CA SER A 60 -13.16 -15.81 -9.61
C SER A 60 -13.07 -14.43 -10.26
N LEU A 61 -12.88 -13.37 -9.48
CA LEU A 61 -12.86 -12.00 -9.99
C LEU A 61 -11.64 -11.80 -10.92
N GLU A 62 -11.91 -11.42 -12.16
CA GLU A 62 -10.88 -11.29 -13.20
C GLU A 62 -10.02 -10.03 -13.02
N ASN A 63 -10.70 -8.90 -12.81
CA ASN A 63 -10.14 -7.58 -12.52
C ASN A 63 -11.08 -6.82 -11.59
N LEU A 64 -10.57 -5.78 -10.91
CA LEU A 64 -11.41 -4.98 -10.02
C LEU A 64 -12.12 -3.85 -10.78
N PHE A 65 -11.43 -3.19 -11.71
CA PHE A 65 -11.99 -2.09 -12.48
C PHE A 65 -11.58 -2.19 -13.95
N PRO A 66 -12.53 -2.13 -14.90
CA PRO A 66 -12.23 -1.66 -16.24
C PRO A 66 -11.64 -0.26 -16.20
N TYR A 67 -10.78 0.07 -17.17
CA TYR A 67 -10.13 1.39 -17.24
C TYR A 67 -11.12 2.57 -17.15
N TRP A 68 -12.24 2.50 -17.88
CA TRP A 68 -13.27 3.56 -17.88
C TRP A 68 -13.93 3.78 -16.52
N VAL A 69 -14.12 2.70 -15.73
CA VAL A 69 -14.63 2.81 -14.36
C VAL A 69 -13.57 3.47 -13.49
N ALA A 70 -12.32 3.00 -13.57
CA ALA A 70 -11.22 3.52 -12.77
C ALA A 70 -11.00 5.03 -12.98
N THR A 71 -11.17 5.51 -14.22
CA THR A 71 -11.08 6.95 -14.55
C THR A 71 -12.24 7.78 -13.99
N SER A 72 -13.44 7.20 -13.85
CA SER A 72 -14.60 7.89 -13.27
C SER A 72 -14.53 8.04 -11.74
N LEU A 73 -13.68 7.24 -11.07
CA LEU A 73 -13.59 7.16 -9.61
C LEU A 73 -12.76 8.30 -9.01
N THR A 74 -13.20 9.54 -9.22
CA THR A 74 -12.47 10.75 -8.83
C THR A 74 -12.47 11.01 -7.31
N GLN A 75 -13.42 10.45 -6.56
CA GLN A 75 -13.53 10.61 -5.10
C GLN A 75 -13.04 9.41 -4.30
N LEU A 76 -12.58 8.34 -4.95
CA LEU A 76 -12.16 7.13 -4.26
C LEU A 76 -10.98 7.45 -3.33
N GLY A 77 -11.23 7.35 -2.03
CA GLY A 77 -10.27 7.67 -0.98
C GLY A 77 -9.59 6.45 -0.39
N LYS A 78 -10.23 5.27 -0.47
CA LYS A 78 -9.68 4.03 0.11
C LYS A 78 -9.96 2.84 -0.78
N LEU A 79 -8.92 2.04 -1.01
CA LEU A 79 -9.00 0.80 -1.76
C LEU A 79 -8.35 -0.34 -0.96
N ARG A 80 -9.11 -1.39 -0.68
CA ARG A 80 -8.65 -2.59 0.02
C ARG A 80 -9.00 -3.84 -0.75
N VAL A 81 -8.00 -4.62 -1.14
CA VAL A 81 -8.17 -5.88 -1.88
C VAL A 81 -7.37 -6.98 -1.19
N GLU A 82 -8.03 -8.04 -0.77
CA GLU A 82 -7.41 -9.11 0.02
C GLU A 82 -7.76 -10.50 -0.51
N SER A 83 -6.76 -11.39 -0.60
CA SER A 83 -6.95 -12.81 -0.90
C SER A 83 -7.79 -13.04 -2.17
N CYS A 84 -7.53 -12.25 -3.21
CA CYS A 84 -8.18 -12.37 -4.53
C CYS A 84 -7.16 -12.82 -5.58
N ARG A 85 -7.63 -13.53 -6.62
CA ARG A 85 -6.78 -14.12 -7.67
C ARG A 85 -6.64 -13.24 -8.92
N ILE A 86 -6.87 -11.94 -8.75
CA ILE A 86 -6.77 -10.91 -9.78
C ILE A 86 -5.32 -10.73 -10.23
N GLU A 87 -5.08 -10.60 -11.53
CA GLU A 87 -3.74 -10.34 -12.08
C GLU A 87 -3.42 -8.84 -12.22
N GLU A 88 -4.46 -8.02 -12.41
CA GLU A 88 -4.40 -6.56 -12.56
C GLU A 88 -5.58 -5.88 -11.86
N ILE A 89 -5.31 -4.86 -11.04
CA ILE A 89 -6.38 -4.13 -10.33
C ILE A 89 -7.27 -3.39 -11.33
N VAL A 90 -6.62 -2.68 -12.25
CA VAL A 90 -7.28 -1.98 -13.36
C VAL A 90 -6.97 -2.72 -14.65
N ALA A 91 -8.01 -3.24 -15.30
CA ALA A 91 -7.87 -3.90 -16.58
C ALA A 91 -7.57 -2.93 -17.70
N ASN A 92 -6.85 -3.40 -18.71
CA ASN A 92 -6.63 -2.61 -19.91
C ASN A 92 -7.97 -2.35 -20.62
N GLY A 93 -8.23 -1.09 -20.98
CA GLY A 93 -9.34 -0.79 -21.88
C GLY A 93 -8.99 -1.29 -23.28
N ASP A 94 -9.95 -1.88 -23.98
CA ASP A 94 -9.83 -2.11 -25.41
C ASP A 94 -9.47 -0.77 -26.11
N ASP A 95 -8.66 -0.83 -27.17
CA ASP A 95 -7.95 0.24 -27.90
C ASP A 95 -8.79 1.45 -28.42
N THR A 96 -9.99 1.68 -27.92
CA THR A 96 -10.74 2.93 -28.10
C THR A 96 -10.11 4.08 -27.31
N ARG A 97 -8.98 4.55 -27.87
CA ARG A 97 -8.33 5.86 -27.73
C ARG A 97 -8.37 6.45 -26.31
N PRO A 98 -7.23 6.51 -25.61
CA PRO A 98 -7.04 7.61 -24.69
C PRO A 98 -7.17 8.88 -25.54
N SER A 99 -8.23 9.66 -25.34
CA SER A 99 -8.09 11.11 -25.50
C SER A 99 -6.75 11.47 -24.86
N ASN A 100 -5.87 12.17 -25.59
CA ASN A 100 -4.45 12.48 -25.29
C ASN A 100 -4.16 13.15 -23.93
N ILE A 101 -5.10 13.13 -23.00
CA ILE A 101 -5.01 13.60 -21.63
C ILE A 101 -4.71 12.37 -20.76
N ALA A 102 -3.48 12.28 -20.25
CA ALA A 102 -3.15 11.32 -19.21
C ALA A 102 -4.05 11.58 -17.99
N GLN A 103 -5.09 10.76 -17.79
CA GLN A 103 -5.97 10.88 -16.64
C GLN A 103 -5.35 10.17 -15.43
N VAL A 104 -5.32 10.86 -14.29
CA VAL A 104 -4.82 10.31 -13.04
C VAL A 104 -5.87 9.37 -12.45
N LEU A 105 -5.53 8.11 -12.23
CA LEU A 105 -6.40 7.15 -11.54
C LEU A 105 -6.42 7.44 -10.05
N PHE A 106 -7.62 7.54 -9.47
CA PHE A 106 -7.85 7.70 -8.03
C PHE A 106 -7.10 8.92 -7.43
N PRO A 107 -7.33 10.15 -7.94
CA PRO A 107 -6.56 11.34 -7.54
C PRO A 107 -6.70 11.71 -6.05
N LYS A 108 -7.72 11.19 -5.35
CA LYS A 108 -7.97 11.42 -3.92
C LYS A 108 -7.61 10.23 -3.03
N LEU A 109 -6.89 9.22 -3.56
CA LEU A 109 -6.55 8.03 -2.79
C LEU A 109 -5.69 8.36 -1.57
N THR A 110 -6.16 7.95 -0.40
CA THR A 110 -5.50 8.16 0.89
C THR A 110 -5.01 6.88 1.53
N SER A 111 -5.59 5.73 1.17
CA SER A 111 -5.20 4.41 1.68
C SER A 111 -5.31 3.36 0.58
N LEU A 112 -4.22 2.63 0.35
CA LEU A 112 -4.17 1.45 -0.52
C LEU A 112 -3.69 0.24 0.29
N VAL A 113 -4.51 -0.80 0.34
CA VAL A 113 -4.20 -2.06 1.02
C VAL A 113 -4.37 -3.22 0.04
N LEU A 114 -3.27 -3.90 -0.27
CA LEU A 114 -3.22 -5.11 -1.06
C LEU A 114 -2.62 -6.22 -0.19
N HIS A 115 -3.36 -7.29 0.04
CA HIS A 115 -2.94 -8.40 0.90
C HIS A 115 -3.20 -9.73 0.21
N ASP A 116 -2.22 -10.64 0.24
CA ASP A 116 -2.40 -12.02 -0.22
C ASP A 116 -2.89 -12.11 -1.69
N MET A 117 -2.37 -11.23 -2.54
CA MET A 117 -2.69 -11.17 -3.96
C MET A 117 -1.66 -11.96 -4.76
N THR A 118 -1.67 -13.29 -4.61
CA THR A 118 -0.65 -14.20 -5.14
C THR A 118 -0.49 -14.20 -6.67
N ARG A 119 -1.49 -13.69 -7.40
CA ARG A 119 -1.49 -13.58 -8.87
C ARG A 119 -1.25 -12.16 -9.39
N LEU A 120 -1.29 -11.14 -8.54
CA LEU A 120 -1.23 -9.75 -8.96
C LEU A 120 0.16 -9.42 -9.52
N LYS A 121 0.21 -9.03 -10.79
CA LYS A 121 1.45 -8.71 -11.53
C LYS A 121 1.68 -7.21 -11.61
N THR A 122 0.60 -6.45 -11.84
CA THR A 122 0.63 -4.99 -12.00
C THR A 122 -0.61 -4.37 -11.39
N PHE A 123 -0.55 -3.08 -11.06
CA PHE A 123 -1.74 -2.31 -10.72
C PHE A 123 -2.56 -1.98 -11.97
N CYS A 124 -1.89 -1.64 -13.07
CA CYS A 124 -2.48 -1.32 -14.37
C CYS A 124 -1.43 -1.64 -15.46
N PRO A 125 -1.73 -2.39 -16.53
CA PRO A 125 -0.73 -2.75 -17.55
C PRO A 125 -0.09 -1.56 -18.26
N HIS A 126 -0.90 -0.52 -18.54
CA HIS A 126 -0.47 0.72 -19.19
C HIS A 126 -0.63 1.89 -18.23
N LEU A 127 0.03 1.80 -17.06
CA LEU A 127 0.01 2.80 -15.99
C LEU A 127 -0.04 4.23 -16.56
N PRO A 128 -1.20 4.92 -16.49
CA PRO A 128 -1.17 6.37 -16.59
C PRO A 128 -0.35 6.88 -15.42
N THR A 129 0.22 8.07 -15.56
CA THR A 129 1.08 8.65 -14.53
C THR A 129 0.28 8.75 -13.21
N LEU A 130 0.56 7.86 -12.26
CA LEU A 130 -0.13 7.85 -10.96
C LEU A 130 0.40 9.02 -10.13
N ASN A 131 -0.50 9.87 -9.66
CA ASN A 131 -0.17 10.96 -8.74
C ASN A 131 -1.10 10.87 -7.53
N TRP A 132 -0.64 10.14 -6.50
CA TRP A 132 -1.36 10.00 -5.23
C TRP A 132 -0.74 10.87 -4.13
N GLN A 133 -0.64 12.17 -4.39
CA GLN A 133 -0.16 13.18 -3.43
C GLN A 133 -0.84 13.14 -2.04
N PHE A 134 -2.05 12.59 -1.96
CA PHE A 134 -2.82 12.46 -0.71
C PHE A 134 -2.66 11.09 -0.01
N LEU A 135 -1.84 10.18 -0.55
CA LEU A 135 -1.65 8.85 0.02
C LEU A 135 -1.00 8.95 1.39
N LYS A 136 -1.71 8.44 2.40
CA LYS A 136 -1.27 8.42 3.81
C LYS A 136 -0.88 7.02 4.25
N GLU A 137 -1.40 6.00 3.60
CA GLU A 137 -1.20 4.59 3.93
C GLU A 137 -1.01 3.76 2.67
N LEU A 138 0.11 3.05 2.62
CA LEU A 138 0.41 2.06 1.59
C LEU A 138 0.77 0.73 2.28
N ARG A 139 -0.03 -0.30 2.06
CA ARG A 139 0.18 -1.64 2.61
C ARG A 139 0.10 -2.67 1.49
N VAL A 140 1.23 -3.27 1.14
CA VAL A 140 1.32 -4.36 0.15
C VAL A 140 1.99 -5.54 0.82
N THR A 141 1.28 -6.66 0.96
CA THR A 141 1.76 -7.86 1.68
C THR A 141 1.37 -9.12 0.94
N HIS A 142 2.25 -10.12 0.91
CA HIS A 142 1.98 -11.41 0.24
C HIS A 142 1.51 -11.25 -1.23
N CYS A 143 2.12 -10.29 -1.95
CA CYS A 143 1.83 -9.98 -3.35
C CYS A 143 3.08 -10.28 -4.20
N ASP A 144 3.56 -11.53 -4.18
CA ASP A 144 4.95 -11.85 -4.58
C ASP A 144 5.29 -11.55 -6.05
N LYS A 145 4.27 -11.56 -6.92
CA LYS A 145 4.39 -11.23 -8.34
C LYS A 145 4.34 -9.73 -8.63
N LEU A 146 3.87 -8.92 -7.68
CA LEU A 146 3.82 -7.47 -7.84
C LEU A 146 5.22 -6.90 -7.61
N ASN A 147 5.75 -6.22 -8.62
CA ASN A 147 7.02 -5.51 -8.47
C ASN A 147 6.79 -4.10 -7.89
N MET A 148 7.09 -3.94 -6.61
CA MET A 148 6.93 -2.67 -5.90
C MET A 148 7.83 -1.55 -6.48
N LEU A 149 8.98 -1.87 -7.07
CA LEU A 149 9.83 -0.86 -7.72
C LEU A 149 9.21 -0.33 -9.00
N SER A 150 8.62 -1.18 -9.84
CA SER A 150 7.90 -0.68 -11.01
C SER A 150 6.67 0.13 -10.60
N PHE A 151 6.04 -0.22 -9.49
CA PHE A 151 4.92 0.53 -8.92
C PHE A 151 5.35 1.94 -8.48
N ALA A 152 6.45 2.05 -7.74
CA ALA A 152 6.96 3.33 -7.27
C ALA A 152 7.61 4.16 -8.41
N ALA A 153 8.42 3.55 -9.27
CA ALA A 153 9.08 4.21 -10.41
C ALA A 153 8.12 4.67 -11.52
N SER A 154 6.88 4.16 -11.56
CA SER A 154 5.85 4.64 -12.49
C SER A 154 5.24 5.97 -12.05
N MET A 155 5.46 6.38 -10.80
CA MET A 155 4.95 7.65 -10.28
C MET A 155 5.91 8.83 -10.51
N SER A 156 7.22 8.56 -10.65
CA SER A 156 8.26 9.58 -10.85
C SER A 156 8.34 10.18 -12.27
N LYS A 157 7.52 9.70 -13.22
CA LYS A 157 7.52 10.20 -14.63
C LYS A 157 6.85 11.56 -14.83
N TRP A 158 6.43 12.25 -13.77
CA TRP A 158 5.88 13.62 -13.84
C TRP A 158 6.97 14.70 -14.00
N THR A 159 8.12 14.57 -13.33
CA THR A 159 9.14 15.63 -13.23
C THR A 159 9.94 15.90 -14.52
N GLN A 160 9.62 15.23 -15.62
CA GLN A 160 10.36 15.33 -16.90
C GLN A 160 9.54 15.98 -18.02
N ARG A 161 8.29 16.40 -17.78
CA ARG A 161 7.41 16.86 -18.87
C ARG A 161 7.06 18.36 -18.90
N ASP A 162 7.38 19.13 -17.86
CA ASP A 162 7.08 20.57 -17.84
C ASP A 162 8.27 21.50 -18.14
N ASP A 163 9.52 21.01 -18.23
CA ASP A 163 10.70 21.87 -18.46
C ASP A 163 11.18 21.86 -19.93
N GLN A 164 10.27 22.09 -20.88
CA GLN A 164 10.63 22.61 -22.20
C GLN A 164 10.10 24.03 -22.37
N GLN A 165 10.49 24.92 -21.46
CA GLN A 165 10.69 26.33 -21.78
C GLN A 165 11.83 26.90 -20.92
N ASP A 166 12.90 27.26 -21.62
CA ASP A 166 14.04 28.10 -21.23
C ASP A 166 15.11 27.56 -20.25
N LEU A 167 16.21 27.14 -20.87
CA LEU A 167 17.54 27.02 -20.27
C LEU A 167 18.12 28.42 -20.00
N SER A 168 18.37 28.77 -18.73
CA SER A 168 19.64 29.40 -18.32
C SER A 168 19.79 29.45 -16.80
N ASN A 169 20.85 28.80 -16.31
CA ASN A 169 21.55 29.07 -15.06
C ASN A 169 20.69 29.32 -13.81
N GLN A 170 20.41 28.24 -13.07
CA GLN A 170 20.47 28.29 -11.61
C GLN A 170 20.86 26.92 -11.09
N GLU A 171 21.95 26.88 -10.32
CA GLU A 171 22.18 25.86 -9.29
C GLU A 171 21.00 25.95 -8.32
N ALA A 172 19.91 25.27 -8.64
CA ALA A 172 18.77 25.11 -7.78
C ALA A 172 18.76 23.66 -7.34
N HIS A 173 19.07 23.45 -6.06
CA HIS A 173 18.76 22.28 -5.26
C HIS A 173 17.61 21.47 -5.87
N SER A 174 17.91 20.40 -6.62
CA SER A 174 16.91 19.45 -7.09
C SER A 174 16.41 18.71 -5.86
N SER A 175 15.49 19.36 -5.17
CA SER A 175 14.61 18.78 -4.18
C SER A 175 13.77 17.81 -4.98
N PHE A 176 14.22 16.57 -5.09
CA PHE A 176 13.42 15.51 -5.67
C PHE A 176 12.06 15.56 -4.96
N GLU A 177 11.01 15.83 -5.73
CA GLU A 177 9.65 15.73 -5.24
C GLU A 177 9.50 14.31 -4.69
N ARG A 178 9.22 14.20 -3.39
CA ARG A 178 8.98 12.90 -2.76
C ARG A 178 7.81 12.26 -3.48
N ASP A 179 7.99 11.04 -3.97
CA ASP A 179 6.90 10.29 -4.64
C ASP A 179 5.69 10.10 -3.68
N PHE A 180 5.90 10.20 -2.36
CA PHE A 180 4.85 10.27 -1.34
C PHE A 180 5.14 11.33 -0.26
N PRO A 181 4.81 12.61 -0.47
CA PRO A 181 5.16 13.67 0.47
C PRO A 181 4.37 13.58 1.80
N ASN A 182 3.21 12.92 1.77
CA ASN A 182 2.26 12.82 2.88
C ASN A 182 2.14 11.42 3.49
N LEU A 183 3.02 10.47 3.13
CA LEU A 183 2.95 9.11 3.63
C LEU A 183 3.12 9.11 5.16
N LYS A 184 2.11 8.61 5.87
CA LYS A 184 2.13 8.52 7.33
C LYS A 184 2.48 7.13 7.80
N ARG A 185 2.04 6.11 7.07
CA ARG A 185 2.21 4.68 7.37
C ARG A 185 2.81 3.98 6.16
N LEU A 186 3.98 3.38 6.36
CA LEU A 186 4.66 2.54 5.39
C LEU A 186 4.72 1.10 5.93
N LEU A 187 4.41 0.12 5.08
CA LEU A 187 4.67 -1.28 5.37
C LEU A 187 5.82 -1.78 4.50
N LEU A 188 6.76 -2.49 5.10
CA LEU A 188 7.86 -3.17 4.40
C LEU A 188 7.88 -4.66 4.72
N VAL A 189 8.07 -5.49 3.69
CA VAL A 189 8.36 -6.92 3.83
C VAL A 189 9.85 -7.21 3.62
N ALA A 190 10.31 -8.43 3.95
CA ALA A 190 11.73 -8.81 3.88
C ALA A 190 12.40 -8.50 2.53
N LYS A 191 11.68 -8.70 1.42
CA LYS A 191 12.16 -8.39 0.05
C LYS A 191 12.43 -6.90 -0.13
N ASP A 192 11.54 -6.04 0.40
CA ASP A 192 11.70 -4.59 0.30
C ASP A 192 12.94 -4.14 1.08
N ILE A 193 13.17 -4.71 2.27
CA ILE A 193 14.36 -4.43 3.08
C ILE A 193 15.64 -4.76 2.31
N GLN A 194 15.72 -5.93 1.67
CA GLN A 194 16.87 -6.31 0.84
C GLN A 194 17.07 -5.33 -0.32
N MET A 195 15.99 -4.84 -0.92
CA MET A 195 16.07 -3.89 -2.03
C MET A 195 16.55 -2.51 -1.56
N ILE A 196 16.12 -2.08 -0.37
CA ILE A 196 16.62 -0.86 0.29
C ILE A 196 18.13 -1.00 0.57
N GLN A 197 18.56 -2.11 1.17
CA GLN A 197 19.98 -2.35 1.48
C GLN A 197 20.87 -2.36 0.24
N ASN A 198 20.34 -2.87 -0.87
CA ASN A 198 21.06 -2.94 -2.14
C ASN A 198 21.04 -1.61 -2.93
N GLY A 199 20.54 -0.52 -2.35
CA GLY A 199 20.47 0.80 -2.99
C GLY A 199 19.52 0.85 -4.19
N LYS A 200 18.59 -0.11 -4.32
CA LYS A 200 17.64 -0.16 -5.45
C LYS A 200 16.48 0.83 -5.29
N PHE A 201 16.33 1.41 -4.10
CA PHE A 201 15.39 2.49 -3.82
C PHE A 201 16.16 3.80 -3.63
N PRO A 202 15.73 4.92 -4.25
CA PRO A 202 16.15 6.26 -3.84
C PRO A 202 15.91 6.46 -2.33
N ASP A 203 16.81 7.19 -1.67
CA ASP A 203 16.78 7.36 -0.21
C ASP A 203 15.50 8.04 0.28
N ASP A 204 14.89 8.89 -0.54
CA ASP A 204 13.77 9.77 -0.23
C ASP A 204 12.40 9.30 -0.78
N ILE A 205 12.36 8.16 -1.49
CA ILE A 205 11.15 7.69 -2.19
C ILE A 205 9.92 7.60 -1.29
N PHE A 206 10.10 7.14 -0.05
CA PHE A 206 9.01 6.98 0.93
C PHE A 206 8.83 8.19 1.87
N GLY A 207 9.59 9.26 1.65
CA GLY A 207 9.61 10.41 2.53
C GLY A 207 10.03 10.05 3.96
N LYS A 208 9.35 10.65 4.95
CA LYS A 208 9.60 10.44 6.39
C LYS A 208 8.30 9.95 7.07
N PRO A 209 7.94 8.67 6.94
CA PRO A 209 6.72 8.14 7.53
C PRO A 209 6.78 8.22 9.05
N LYS A 210 5.62 8.52 9.67
CA LYS A 210 5.48 8.54 11.13
C LYS A 210 5.30 7.15 11.73
N ALA A 211 4.96 6.16 10.91
CA ALA A 211 4.70 4.81 11.35
C ALA A 211 5.22 3.80 10.34
N LEU A 212 5.94 2.80 10.84
CA LEU A 212 6.51 1.72 10.05
C LEU A 212 5.91 0.39 10.50
N THR A 213 5.41 -0.39 9.55
CA THR A 213 4.98 -1.76 9.75
C THR A 213 5.99 -2.69 9.09
N LEU A 214 6.59 -3.59 9.86
CA LEU A 214 7.40 -4.69 9.36
C LEU A 214 6.55 -5.95 9.36
N ALA A 215 6.36 -6.57 8.19
CA ALA A 215 5.50 -7.73 8.07
C ALA A 215 6.10 -8.86 7.25
N CYS A 216 5.60 -10.08 7.48
CA CYS A 216 5.86 -11.24 6.64
C CYS A 216 7.33 -11.72 6.62
N PHE A 217 8.04 -11.60 7.74
CA PHE A 217 9.40 -12.14 7.89
C PHE A 217 9.32 -13.62 8.30
N HIS A 218 9.19 -14.50 7.31
CA HIS A 218 8.92 -15.93 7.54
C HIS A 218 10.17 -16.80 7.67
N ASP A 219 11.32 -16.36 7.16
CA ASP A 219 12.59 -17.10 7.28
C ASP A 219 13.02 -17.15 8.75
N GLU A 220 13.23 -18.36 9.26
CA GLU A 220 13.63 -18.64 10.64
C GLU A 220 14.98 -18.01 11.01
N LYS A 221 15.82 -17.73 10.02
CA LYS A 221 17.10 -17.05 10.21
C LYS A 221 16.97 -15.52 10.17
N SER A 222 15.78 -14.99 9.88
CA SER A 222 15.55 -13.55 9.86
C SER A 222 15.76 -12.99 11.25
N THR A 223 16.84 -12.23 11.43
CA THR A 223 16.96 -11.34 12.58
C THR A 223 16.10 -10.12 12.33
N PHE A 224 15.50 -9.55 13.39
CA PHE A 224 14.82 -8.26 13.28
C PHE A 224 15.74 -7.27 12.55
N PRO A 225 15.25 -6.59 11.50
CA PRO A 225 16.14 -5.89 10.60
C PRO A 225 16.89 -4.74 11.30
N PRO A 226 18.15 -4.50 10.91
CA PRO A 226 19.17 -3.82 11.68
C PRO A 226 18.96 -2.30 11.76
N GLY A 227 19.75 -1.65 12.62
CA GLY A 227 19.77 -0.20 12.88
C GLY A 227 19.69 0.70 11.65
N PHE A 228 20.09 0.27 10.45
CA PHE A 228 19.97 1.07 9.23
C PHE A 228 18.52 1.48 8.90
N LEU A 229 17.50 0.65 9.17
CA LEU A 229 16.10 1.03 8.93
C LEU A 229 15.66 2.11 9.92
N LEU A 230 16.14 1.98 11.15
CA LEU A 230 15.93 2.95 12.20
C LEU A 230 16.63 4.28 11.82
N GLU A 231 17.87 4.23 11.34
CA GLU A 231 18.60 5.41 10.85
C GLU A 231 17.93 6.08 9.66
N ARG A 232 17.36 5.30 8.75
CA ARG A 232 16.65 5.81 7.57
C ARG A 232 15.35 6.50 7.93
N PHE A 233 14.55 5.90 8.81
CA PHE A 233 13.23 6.40 9.20
C PHE A 233 13.27 7.10 10.57
N GLN A 234 13.90 8.28 10.61
CA GLN A 234 14.00 9.07 11.84
C GLN A 234 12.65 9.74 12.19
N ASN A 235 12.39 9.94 13.49
CA ASN A 235 11.15 10.55 14.03
C ASN A 235 9.87 9.71 13.82
N MET A 236 10.01 8.38 13.76
CA MET A 236 8.86 7.47 13.77
C MET A 236 8.17 7.48 15.13
N GLU A 237 6.85 7.67 15.14
CA GLU A 237 6.00 7.62 16.33
C GLU A 237 5.48 6.21 16.63
N SER A 238 5.46 5.32 15.62
CA SER A 238 4.90 3.97 15.78
C SER A 238 5.67 2.91 14.98
N LEU A 239 5.98 1.80 15.65
CA LEU A 239 6.52 0.59 15.04
C LEU A 239 5.51 -0.55 15.22
N GLU A 240 5.11 -1.17 14.12
CA GLU A 240 4.25 -2.36 14.11
C GLU A 240 5.02 -3.54 13.52
N ILE A 241 4.97 -4.69 14.18
CA ILE A 241 5.55 -5.94 13.69
C ILE A 241 4.42 -6.95 13.60
N PHE A 242 4.20 -7.44 12.39
CA PHE A 242 3.03 -8.25 12.06
C PHE A 242 3.43 -9.54 11.35
N TYR A 243 2.80 -10.66 11.71
CA TYR A 243 2.84 -11.91 10.93
C TYR A 243 4.28 -12.33 10.56
N SER A 244 5.15 -12.45 11.56
CA SER A 244 6.59 -12.66 11.40
C SER A 244 7.11 -13.70 12.39
N SER A 245 8.21 -14.36 12.04
CA SER A 245 8.82 -15.48 12.78
C SER A 245 10.01 -15.07 13.66
N PHE A 246 10.10 -13.80 14.05
CA PHE A 246 11.19 -13.30 14.89
C PHE A 246 11.14 -13.92 16.29
N GLU A 247 12.25 -14.48 16.75
CA GLU A 247 12.38 -14.94 18.14
C GLU A 247 12.61 -13.80 19.13
N ASP A 248 13.40 -12.80 18.70
CA ASP A 248 13.76 -11.59 19.46
C ASP A 248 13.56 -10.35 18.56
N ILE A 249 12.87 -9.32 19.06
CA ILE A 249 12.67 -8.05 18.32
C ILE A 249 13.89 -7.13 18.43
N PHE A 250 14.70 -7.23 19.48
CA PHE A 250 15.92 -6.44 19.64
C PHE A 250 17.12 -7.37 19.90
N PRO A 251 17.75 -7.96 18.87
CA PRO A 251 18.86 -8.92 19.03
C PRO A 251 20.26 -8.29 19.27
N ALA A 252 21.28 -9.11 19.58
CA ALA A 252 22.62 -8.71 20.03
C ALA A 252 23.41 -8.23 18.83
N GLY A 253 24.07 -7.08 18.94
CA GLY A 253 24.89 -6.57 17.82
C GLY A 253 24.07 -6.09 16.61
N GLY A 254 22.73 -5.96 16.72
CA GLY A 254 21.90 -5.26 15.73
C GLY A 254 21.90 -3.74 15.91
N ILE A 255 22.38 -3.27 17.07
CA ILE A 255 22.69 -1.88 17.40
C ILE A 255 24.20 -1.82 17.51
N VAL A 256 24.88 -1.84 16.36
CA VAL A 256 26.32 -1.60 16.33
C VAL A 256 26.51 -0.11 16.59
N ASP A 257 27.32 0.20 17.61
CA ASP A 257 27.89 1.51 17.96
C ASP A 257 27.28 2.21 19.19
N GLU A 258 28.04 2.14 20.29
CA GLU A 258 27.80 2.71 21.62
C GLU A 258 27.93 4.25 21.63
N GLY A 259 27.12 4.96 20.82
CA GLY A 259 27.16 6.42 20.90
C GLY A 259 26.22 7.24 20.03
N LYS A 260 25.49 6.66 19.06
CA LYS A 260 24.74 7.46 18.07
C LYS A 260 23.38 6.88 17.63
N HIS A 261 22.60 6.28 18.52
CA HIS A 261 21.28 5.74 18.13
C HIS A 261 20.10 6.45 18.82
N PRO A 262 19.75 7.69 18.43
CA PRO A 262 18.57 8.42 18.93
C PRO A 262 17.22 7.88 18.39
N VAL A 263 17.22 6.79 17.62
CA VAL A 263 16.03 6.46 16.80
C VAL A 263 14.84 5.95 17.63
N LEU A 264 15.08 5.13 18.65
CA LEU A 264 13.99 4.55 19.45
C LEU A 264 13.51 5.49 20.56
N GLU A 265 14.10 6.66 20.73
CA GLU A 265 13.61 7.71 21.65
C GLU A 265 12.34 8.39 21.13
N SER A 266 12.01 8.23 19.83
CA SER A 266 10.85 8.87 19.19
C SER A 266 9.61 7.98 19.05
N SER A 267 9.78 6.65 19.13
CA SER A 267 8.67 5.70 18.95
C SER A 267 7.84 5.59 20.22
N ARG A 268 6.66 6.20 20.20
CA ARG A 268 5.71 6.18 21.32
C ARG A 268 4.87 4.91 21.33
N LYS A 269 4.77 4.19 20.21
CA LYS A 269 3.83 3.07 20.04
C LYS A 269 4.50 1.84 19.44
N LEU A 270 4.57 0.75 20.21
CA LEU A 270 5.01 -0.56 19.72
C LEU A 270 3.82 -1.51 19.63
N LYS A 271 3.59 -2.09 18.45
CA LYS A 271 2.55 -3.08 18.21
C LYS A 271 3.15 -4.38 17.71
N LEU A 272 2.89 -5.47 18.42
CA LEU A 272 3.37 -6.82 18.10
C LEU A 272 2.14 -7.71 17.90
N SER A 273 1.98 -8.26 16.70
CA SER A 273 0.78 -9.03 16.38
C SER A 273 1.09 -10.23 15.49
N LYS A 274 0.53 -11.40 15.85
CA LYS A 274 0.73 -12.67 15.13
C LYS A 274 2.20 -13.04 14.99
N LEU A 275 2.95 -12.97 16.08
CA LEU A 275 4.37 -13.31 16.12
C LEU A 275 4.53 -14.68 16.80
N HIS A 276 4.40 -15.73 16.00
CA HIS A 276 4.22 -17.09 16.52
C HIS A 276 5.44 -17.65 17.24
N LYS A 277 6.65 -17.20 16.88
CA LYS A 277 7.92 -17.64 17.49
C LYS A 277 8.53 -16.63 18.46
N LEU A 278 7.84 -15.52 18.72
CA LEU A 278 8.38 -14.47 19.57
C LEU A 278 8.50 -14.97 21.01
N LYS A 279 9.74 -15.14 21.49
CA LYS A 279 10.01 -15.61 22.86
C LYS A 279 10.24 -14.45 23.82
N ARG A 280 10.85 -13.37 23.33
CA ARG A 280 11.20 -12.19 24.13
C ARG A 280 11.11 -10.92 23.31
N VAL A 281 10.52 -9.88 23.88
CA VAL A 281 10.54 -8.54 23.28
C VAL A 281 11.83 -7.82 23.63
N TRP A 282 12.15 -7.79 24.92
CA TRP A 282 13.24 -7.01 25.49
C TRP A 282 14.38 -7.88 25.96
N ARG A 283 15.59 -7.32 25.90
CA ARG A 283 16.76 -7.89 26.54
C ARG A 283 17.00 -7.32 27.92
N LYS A 284 17.79 -8.05 28.71
CA LYS A 284 18.40 -7.56 29.94
C LYS A 284 19.69 -6.81 29.61
N ASP A 285 19.58 -5.66 28.96
CA ASP A 285 20.71 -4.73 28.78
C ASP A 285 20.27 -3.27 28.94
N CYS A 286 21.25 -2.38 29.18
CA CYS A 286 21.00 -0.96 29.46
C CYS A 286 20.56 -0.16 28.23
N SER A 287 20.67 -0.70 27.02
CA SER A 287 20.20 -0.04 25.80
C SER A 287 18.68 -0.14 25.66
N VAL A 288 18.11 -1.23 26.17
CA VAL A 288 16.66 -1.48 26.14
C VAL A 288 15.88 -0.64 27.16
N SER A 289 16.48 -0.22 28.28
CA SER A 289 15.79 0.64 29.26
C SER A 289 15.41 2.01 28.67
N LYS A 290 16.27 2.59 27.82
CA LYS A 290 15.97 3.86 27.12
C LYS A 290 14.79 3.72 26.15
N ILE A 291 14.71 2.59 25.45
CA ILE A 291 13.60 2.26 24.52
C ILE A 291 12.31 2.05 25.31
N LEU A 292 12.39 1.35 26.44
CA LEU A 292 11.23 1.13 27.32
C LEU A 292 10.67 2.43 27.88
N TRP A 293 11.52 3.41 28.21
CA TRP A 293 11.10 4.71 28.73
C TRP A 293 10.42 5.62 27.71
N SER A 294 10.67 5.44 26.41
CA SER A 294 10.04 6.25 25.35
C SER A 294 8.68 5.73 24.89
N ILE A 295 8.36 4.46 25.18
CA ILE A 295 7.12 3.81 24.74
C ILE A 295 5.96 4.21 25.65
N GLU A 296 4.95 4.85 25.06
CA GLU A 296 3.69 5.21 25.72
C GLU A 296 2.61 4.15 25.53
N THR A 297 2.66 3.39 24.44
CA THR A 297 1.66 2.37 24.10
C THR A 297 2.36 1.10 23.64
N LEU A 298 2.14 0.01 24.36
CA LEU A 298 2.56 -1.33 23.98
C LEU A 298 1.32 -2.20 23.74
N GLU A 299 1.21 -2.77 22.55
CA GLU A 299 0.12 -3.65 22.16
C GLU A 299 0.70 -4.99 21.73
N VAL A 300 0.32 -6.08 22.38
CA VAL A 300 0.76 -7.43 22.02
C VAL A 300 -0.45 -8.33 21.83
N ARG A 301 -0.59 -8.92 20.65
CA ARG A 301 -1.70 -9.83 20.29
C ARG A 301 -1.18 -11.07 19.59
N ASP A 302 -1.81 -12.23 19.82
CA ASP A 302 -1.54 -13.46 19.07
C ASP A 302 -0.03 -13.85 19.04
N CYS A 303 0.67 -13.74 20.18
CA CYS A 303 2.08 -14.12 20.34
C CYS A 303 2.21 -15.30 21.32
N PRO A 304 1.89 -16.54 20.91
CA PRO A 304 1.70 -17.68 21.82
C PRO A 304 2.98 -18.18 22.51
N GLU A 305 4.16 -17.99 21.90
CA GLU A 305 5.45 -18.39 22.49
C GLU A 305 6.07 -17.33 23.40
N LEU A 306 5.42 -16.17 23.56
CA LEU A 306 5.97 -15.07 24.36
C LEU A 306 5.89 -15.42 25.84
N THR A 307 7.05 -15.74 26.43
CA THR A 307 7.14 -16.15 27.84
C THR A 307 7.40 -14.98 28.78
N ILE A 308 8.15 -13.98 28.32
CA ILE A 308 8.55 -12.81 29.13
C ILE A 308 8.29 -11.54 28.34
N LEU A 309 7.31 -10.75 28.81
CA LEU A 309 7.01 -9.44 28.22
C LEU A 309 7.92 -8.33 28.75
N PHE A 310 8.29 -8.31 30.04
CA PHE A 310 9.18 -7.32 30.63
C PHE A 310 10.34 -8.00 31.39
N PRO A 311 11.59 -7.53 31.26
CA PRO A 311 12.70 -8.12 32.00
C PRO A 311 12.56 -7.82 33.50
N ALA A 312 12.89 -8.78 34.37
CA ALA A 312 12.69 -8.69 35.83
C ALA A 312 13.37 -7.50 36.56
N VAL A 313 14.19 -6.71 35.86
CA VAL A 313 14.89 -5.53 36.40
C VAL A 313 14.24 -4.21 35.94
N THR A 314 13.04 -4.26 35.34
CA THR A 314 12.28 -3.04 35.01
C THR A 314 11.65 -2.47 36.27
N SER A 315 12.35 -1.55 36.95
CA SER A 315 11.68 -0.59 37.83
C SER A 315 11.05 0.49 36.94
N PHE A 316 9.73 0.57 36.95
CA PHE A 316 8.96 1.66 36.35
C PHE A 316 9.07 2.93 37.21
#